data_AF-A0A7L5A209-F1
#
_entry.id   AF-A0A7L5A209-F1
#
_cell.length_a   1.000
_cell.length_b   1.000
_cell.length_c   1.000
_cell.angle_alpha   90.00
_cell.angle_beta   90.00
_cell.angle_gamma   90.00
#
_symmetry.space_group_name_H-M   'P 1'
#
loop_
_entity.id
_entity.type
_entity.pdbx_description
1 polymer ?
#
loop_
_entity_poly.entity_id
_entity_poly.type
_entity_poly.pdbx_seq_one_letter_code
_entity_poly.pdbx_strand_id
1 'polypeptide(L)'
;MNPRLSFLLLLLVSVVALSGCAKDQPTPSHTKAWLRQADGDLLTFRNPATGATETMLAKVEDVTVTSAGKFDFKSHDYQTITLTYTTQRPSSAGLRVVFNGDGEVAINPLSEWPESEVTIITHKKSHKEHVISSNRSSALLDDNVYLNGRTYPTVVSGRFNFFSGLPNVPSSGNSLEFFWYSKDDGLVAYTLTDGQTWYRVW
;
A
#
# COMPACT_ATOMS: atom_id res chain seq x y z
N MET A 1 41.44 47.24 -10.48
CA MET A 1 40.41 46.21 -10.19
C MET A 1 40.98 45.29 -9.11
N ASN A 2 40.30 45.17 -7.97
CA ASN A 2 40.85 44.45 -6.81
C ASN A 2 40.66 42.94 -6.98
N PRO A 3 41.74 42.14 -7.16
CA PRO A 3 41.64 40.70 -7.42
C PRO A 3 41.05 39.91 -6.24
N ARG A 4 40.98 40.52 -5.05
CA ARG A 4 40.38 39.93 -3.85
C ARG A 4 38.85 39.91 -3.87
N LEU A 5 38.19 40.75 -4.67
CA LEU A 5 36.72 40.76 -4.77
C LEU A 5 36.19 39.63 -5.66
N SER A 6 36.92 39.27 -6.73
CA SER A 6 36.52 38.18 -7.65
C SER A 6 36.59 36.81 -7.01
N PHE A 7 37.54 36.58 -6.10
CA PHE A 7 37.70 35.29 -5.42
C PHE A 7 36.56 35.02 -4.42
N LEU A 8 36.05 36.07 -3.78
CA LEU A 8 34.98 35.98 -2.79
C LEU A 8 33.60 35.72 -3.45
N LEU A 9 33.39 36.26 -4.67
CA LEU A 9 32.18 36.02 -5.44
C LEU A 9 32.10 34.57 -5.97
N LEU A 10 33.23 34.00 -6.39
CA LEU A 10 33.28 32.60 -6.86
C LEU A 10 33.02 31.61 -5.72
N LEU A 11 33.52 31.89 -4.52
CA LEU A 11 33.26 31.09 -3.32
C LEU A 11 31.77 31.17 -2.91
N LEU A 12 31.13 32.34 -3.01
CA LEU A 12 29.70 32.47 -2.70
C LEU A 12 28.81 31.72 -3.71
N VAL A 13 29.12 31.79 -5.01
CA VAL A 13 28.38 31.05 -6.06
C VAL A 13 28.56 29.54 -5.91
N SER A 14 29.73 29.08 -5.45
CA SER A 14 30.00 27.67 -5.19
C SER A 14 29.19 27.13 -4.01
N VAL A 15 28.98 27.93 -2.95
CA VAL A 15 28.20 27.52 -1.76
C VAL A 15 26.69 27.52 -2.04
N VAL A 16 26.18 28.41 -2.90
CA VAL A 16 24.76 28.44 -3.30
C VAL A 16 24.42 27.33 -4.31
N ALA A 17 25.38 26.84 -5.09
CA ALA A 17 25.17 25.72 -6.01
C ALA A 17 25.17 24.33 -5.32
N LEU A 18 25.64 24.24 -4.07
CA LEU A 18 25.69 23.00 -3.30
C LEU A 18 24.50 22.80 -2.36
N SER A 19 23.58 23.78 -2.26
CA SER A 19 22.23 23.53 -1.75
C SER A 19 21.39 22.87 -2.84
N GLY A 20 21.85 21.72 -3.32
CA GLY A 20 20.98 20.79 -4.03
C GLY A 20 19.87 20.44 -3.05
N CYS A 21 18.67 20.99 -3.30
CA CYS A 21 17.48 20.59 -2.60
C CYS A 21 17.41 19.06 -2.64
N ALA A 22 17.64 18.40 -1.51
CA ALA A 22 17.09 17.07 -1.25
C ALA A 22 15.58 17.27 -1.26
N LYS A 23 15.00 17.31 -2.46
CA LYS A 23 13.57 17.46 -2.65
C LYS A 23 13.01 16.07 -2.50
N ASP A 24 12.26 15.86 -1.43
CA ASP A 24 11.45 14.66 -1.22
C ASP A 24 10.87 14.20 -2.56
N GLN A 25 11.17 12.97 -2.94
CA GLN A 25 10.61 12.41 -4.16
C GLN A 25 9.17 12.00 -3.87
N PRO A 26 8.19 12.66 -4.53
CA PRO A 26 6.80 12.33 -4.32
C PRO A 26 6.53 10.91 -4.80
N THR A 27 5.60 10.21 -4.14
CA THR A 27 5.15 8.89 -4.60
C THR A 27 4.74 9.00 -6.08
N PRO A 28 5.25 8.15 -6.98
CA PRO A 28 4.99 8.27 -8.40
C PRO A 28 3.49 8.25 -8.72
N SER A 29 3.06 9.00 -9.74
CA SER A 29 1.64 9.09 -10.10
C SER A 29 0.99 7.76 -10.46
N HIS A 30 1.77 6.82 -11.02
CA HIS A 30 1.31 5.48 -11.36
C HIS A 30 1.15 4.58 -10.12
N THR A 31 1.93 4.80 -9.07
CA THR A 31 1.72 4.20 -7.75
C THR A 31 0.49 4.82 -7.07
N LYS A 32 0.38 6.15 -7.05
CA LYS A 32 -0.79 6.86 -6.49
C LYS A 32 -2.10 6.51 -7.21
N ALA A 33 -2.05 6.05 -8.46
CA ALA A 33 -3.24 5.59 -9.19
C ALA A 33 -3.92 4.37 -8.55
N TRP A 34 -3.23 3.65 -7.67
CA TRP A 34 -3.80 2.57 -6.86
C TRP A 34 -4.43 3.06 -5.56
N LEU A 35 -4.18 4.31 -5.13
CA LEU A 35 -4.78 4.90 -3.93
C LEU A 35 -6.18 5.44 -4.28
N ARG A 36 -7.24 4.77 -3.79
CA ARG A 36 -8.63 5.12 -4.13
C ARG A 36 -9.48 5.65 -3.00
N GLN A 37 -9.08 5.43 -1.76
CA GLN A 37 -9.82 5.93 -0.60
C GLN A 37 -9.16 7.18 -0.03
N ALA A 38 -9.99 8.12 0.39
CA ALA A 38 -9.59 9.24 1.22
C ALA A 38 -9.63 8.84 2.71
N ASP A 39 -8.96 9.63 3.55
CA ASP A 39 -9.04 9.46 4.99
C ASP A 39 -10.49 9.64 5.48
N GLY A 40 -10.97 8.69 6.28
CA GLY A 40 -12.34 8.71 6.79
C GLY A 40 -13.39 8.04 5.91
N ASP A 41 -13.03 7.56 4.71
CA ASP A 41 -13.98 6.87 3.83
C ASP A 41 -14.55 5.62 4.50
N LEU A 42 -15.86 5.42 4.38
CA LEU A 42 -16.57 4.25 4.86
C LEU A 42 -16.95 3.34 3.69
N LEU A 43 -16.51 2.09 3.75
CA LEU A 43 -16.79 1.09 2.73
C LEU A 43 -17.74 0.05 3.31
N THR A 44 -18.89 -0.12 2.67
CA THR A 44 -19.86 -1.15 3.08
C THR A 44 -19.65 -2.44 2.28
N PHE A 45 -19.65 -3.55 2.99
CA PHE A 45 -19.54 -4.90 2.43
C PHE A 45 -20.74 -5.74 2.85
N ARG A 46 -21.13 -6.68 1.99
CA ARG A 46 -22.21 -7.62 2.23
C ARG A 46 -21.70 -9.05 2.06
N ASN A 47 -22.05 -9.90 3.01
CA ASN A 47 -21.87 -11.34 2.90
C ASN A 47 -23.13 -11.95 2.24
N PRO A 48 -23.02 -12.56 1.04
CA PRO A 48 -24.18 -13.10 0.33
C PRO A 48 -24.73 -14.39 0.97
N ALA A 49 -23.91 -15.14 1.71
CA ALA A 49 -24.34 -16.39 2.36
C ALA A 49 -25.22 -16.12 3.59
N THR A 50 -24.94 -15.05 4.33
CA THR A 50 -25.65 -14.71 5.58
C THR A 50 -26.58 -13.51 5.45
N GLY A 51 -26.41 -12.70 4.40
CA GLY A 51 -27.09 -11.41 4.23
C GLY A 51 -26.55 -10.30 5.13
N ALA A 52 -25.57 -10.59 6.00
CA ALA A 52 -24.99 -9.61 6.92
C ALA A 52 -24.22 -8.51 6.18
N THR A 53 -24.18 -7.33 6.77
CA THR A 53 -23.39 -6.19 6.29
C THR A 53 -22.32 -5.79 7.29
N GLU A 54 -21.21 -5.30 6.78
CA GLU A 54 -20.07 -4.79 7.55
C GLU A 54 -19.61 -3.46 6.95
N THR A 55 -19.10 -2.57 7.80
CA THR A 55 -18.46 -1.33 7.35
C THR A 55 -16.99 -1.36 7.74
N MET A 56 -16.13 -1.07 6.77
CA MET A 56 -14.71 -0.83 6.99
C MET A 56 -14.42 0.66 6.89
N LEU A 57 -13.64 1.16 7.85
CA LEU A 57 -13.10 2.52 7.83
C LEU A 57 -11.75 2.49 7.12
N ALA A 58 -11.60 3.35 6.11
CA ALA A 58 -10.33 3.70 5.52
C ALA A 58 -9.65 4.82 6.32
N LYS A 59 -8.40 4.59 6.72
CA LYS A 59 -7.53 5.61 7.33
C LYS A 59 -6.31 5.82 6.48
N VAL A 60 -5.94 7.07 6.20
CA VAL A 60 -4.77 7.42 5.40
C VAL A 60 -3.76 8.17 6.24
N GLU A 61 -2.55 7.62 6.33
CA GLU A 61 -1.39 8.26 6.95
C GLU A 61 -0.33 8.55 5.88
N ASP A 62 0.14 9.79 5.80
CA ASP A 62 1.14 10.22 4.83
C ASP A 62 2.40 10.64 5.58
N VAL A 63 3.50 9.91 5.33
CA VAL A 63 4.78 10.14 6.00
C VAL A 63 5.85 10.34 4.94
N THR A 64 6.50 11.50 5.00
CA THR A 64 7.74 11.75 4.28
C THR A 64 8.90 11.36 5.19
N VAL A 65 9.58 10.25 4.91
CA VAL A 65 10.73 9.83 5.71
C VAL A 65 11.96 10.61 5.23
N THR A 66 12.41 11.56 6.05
CA THR A 66 13.66 12.30 5.82
C THR A 66 14.83 11.45 6.31
N SER A 67 15.50 10.75 5.39
CA SER A 67 16.70 9.95 5.67
C SER A 67 17.95 10.81 5.48
N ALA A 68 18.24 11.70 6.43
CA ALA A 68 19.56 12.33 6.52
C ALA A 68 20.59 11.36 7.14
N GLY A 69 20.90 10.27 6.43
CA GLY A 69 22.00 9.36 6.77
C GLY A 69 23.33 9.96 6.31
N LYS A 70 24.18 10.41 7.24
CA LYS A 70 25.46 11.12 7.00
C LYS A 70 26.51 10.45 6.09
N PHE A 71 26.24 9.29 5.47
CA PHE A 71 27.24 8.56 4.70
C PHE A 71 26.72 7.82 3.45
N ASP A 72 25.49 8.07 2.98
CA ASP A 72 25.02 7.47 1.73
C ASP A 72 24.75 8.55 0.67
N PHE A 73 25.58 8.60 -0.37
CA PHE A 73 25.45 9.56 -1.49
C PHE A 73 24.23 9.28 -2.39
N LYS A 74 23.36 8.33 -2.00
CA LYS A 74 22.13 7.96 -2.71
C LYS A 74 20.90 7.78 -1.79
N SER A 75 20.89 8.31 -0.57
CA SER A 75 19.66 8.32 0.23
C SER A 75 18.64 9.26 -0.45
N HIS A 76 17.65 8.67 -1.11
CA HIS A 76 16.51 9.41 -1.65
C HIS A 76 15.42 9.43 -0.58
N ASP A 77 14.98 10.63 -0.20
CA ASP A 77 13.82 10.81 0.68
C ASP A 77 12.56 10.51 -0.14
N TYR A 78 11.76 9.54 0.29
CA TYR A 78 10.55 9.12 -0.43
C TYR A 78 9.30 9.37 0.41
N GLN A 79 8.27 9.91 -0.24
CA GLN A 79 6.92 9.98 0.32
C GLN A 79 6.30 8.58 0.36
N THR A 80 5.85 8.16 1.54
CA THR A 80 5.11 6.91 1.75
C THR A 80 3.70 7.22 2.24
N ILE A 81 2.69 6.69 1.53
CA ILE A 81 1.30 6.79 1.95
C ILE A 81 0.86 5.42 2.46
N THR A 82 0.25 5.36 3.63
CA THR A 82 -0.31 4.14 4.21
C THR A 82 -1.82 4.27 4.30
N LEU A 83 -2.53 3.39 3.60
CA LEU A 83 -3.97 3.23 3.69
C LEU A 83 -4.30 1.98 4.50
N THR A 84 -5.13 2.14 5.51
CA THR A 84 -5.57 1.03 6.37
C THR A 84 -7.08 0.87 6.30
N TYR A 85 -7.55 -0.36 6.06
CA TYR A 85 -8.96 -0.74 6.17
C TYR A 85 -9.16 -1.53 7.46
N THR A 86 -9.88 -0.96 8.42
CA THR A 86 -10.25 -1.64 9.68
C THR A 86 -11.74 -1.89 9.73
N THR A 87 -12.12 -3.10 10.14
CA THR A 87 -13.51 -3.38 10.52
C THR A 87 -13.90 -2.57 11.76
N GLN A 88 -15.19 -2.25 11.90
CA GLN A 88 -15.72 -1.64 13.14
C GLN A 88 -15.89 -2.65 14.28
N ARG A 89 -15.68 -3.95 14.02
CA ARG A 89 -15.77 -5.00 15.04
C ARG A 89 -14.44 -5.09 15.81
N PRO A 90 -14.47 -5.31 17.14
CA PRO A 90 -13.26 -5.54 17.93
C PRO A 90 -12.71 -6.94 17.65
N SER A 91 -11.96 -7.07 16.56
CA SER A 91 -11.07 -8.19 16.24
C SER A 91 -10.21 -7.78 15.05
N SER A 92 -8.94 -8.21 15.04
CA SER A 92 -7.82 -7.80 14.18
C SER A 92 -7.96 -8.04 12.66
N ALA A 93 -9.17 -8.07 12.11
CA ALA A 93 -9.42 -8.11 10.68
C ALA A 93 -9.18 -6.72 10.06
N GLY A 94 -8.22 -6.66 9.16
CA GLY A 94 -8.03 -5.49 8.32
C GLY A 94 -6.85 -5.65 7.37
N LEU A 95 -6.73 -4.67 6.48
CA LEU A 95 -5.76 -4.66 5.41
C LEU A 95 -4.97 -3.35 5.49
N ARG A 96 -3.65 -3.43 5.37
CA ARG A 96 -2.76 -2.28 5.20
C ARG A 96 -2.23 -2.27 3.77
N VAL A 97 -2.30 -1.13 3.12
CA VAL A 97 -1.79 -0.89 1.77
C VAL A 97 -0.82 0.28 1.83
N VAL A 98 0.43 0.05 1.45
CA VAL A 98 1.52 1.02 1.52
C VAL A 98 1.94 1.39 0.11
N PHE A 99 1.91 2.68 -0.21
CA PHE A 99 2.30 3.24 -1.50
C PHE A 99 3.65 3.93 -1.33
N ASN A 100 4.72 3.35 -1.89
CA ASN A 100 6.09 3.84 -1.69
C ASN A 100 6.63 4.64 -2.89
N GLY A 101 7.68 5.41 -2.64
CA GLY A 101 8.32 6.26 -3.65
C GLY A 101 9.08 5.50 -4.74
N ASP A 102 9.40 4.22 -4.49
CA ASP A 102 10.14 3.35 -5.42
C ASP A 102 9.26 2.76 -6.53
N GLY A 103 7.96 3.09 -6.56
CA GLY A 103 7.06 2.61 -7.60
C GLY A 103 6.32 1.33 -7.21
N GLU A 104 6.06 1.11 -5.93
CA GLU A 104 5.48 -0.14 -5.43
C GLU A 104 4.26 0.11 -4.52
N VAL A 105 3.36 -0.87 -4.52
CA VAL A 105 2.21 -0.93 -3.61
C VAL A 105 2.28 -2.23 -2.83
N ALA A 106 2.53 -2.16 -1.53
CA ALA A 106 2.64 -3.31 -0.66
C ALA A 106 1.34 -3.51 0.14
N ILE A 107 0.75 -4.69 0.04
CA ILE A 107 -0.52 -5.08 0.67
C ILE A 107 -0.24 -6.15 1.73
N ASN A 108 -0.62 -5.86 2.97
CA ASN A 108 -0.34 -6.68 4.14
C ASN A 108 -1.61 -6.83 5.00
N PRO A 109 -1.80 -7.94 5.73
CA PRO A 109 -2.82 -7.99 6.76
C PRO A 109 -2.43 -7.05 7.92
N LEU A 110 -3.41 -6.47 8.61
CA LEU A 110 -3.14 -5.62 9.78
C LEU A 110 -2.62 -6.37 11.01
N SER A 111 -2.86 -7.68 11.07
CA SER A 111 -2.32 -8.55 12.10
C SER A 111 -0.79 -8.58 12.09
N GLU A 112 -0.15 -8.86 13.23
CA GLU A 112 1.31 -8.83 13.46
C GLU A 112 2.10 -9.93 12.71
N TRP A 113 1.77 -10.24 11.46
CA TRP A 113 2.49 -11.21 10.64
C TRP A 113 3.43 -10.48 9.68
N PRO A 114 4.65 -10.12 10.11
CA PRO A 114 5.56 -9.30 9.33
C PRO A 114 6.01 -9.94 8.01
N GLU A 115 5.76 -11.24 7.82
CA GLU A 115 6.20 -11.99 6.65
C GLU A 115 5.11 -12.17 5.57
N SER A 116 3.90 -11.60 5.74
CA SER A 116 2.78 -11.79 4.81
C SER A 116 2.53 -10.53 3.98
N GLU A 117 3.17 -10.43 2.82
CA GLU A 117 3.11 -9.24 1.96
C GLU A 117 2.83 -9.64 0.50
N VAL A 118 1.97 -8.87 -0.17
CA VAL A 118 1.78 -8.90 -1.62
C VAL A 118 2.22 -7.55 -2.17
N THR A 119 3.16 -7.53 -3.10
CA THR A 119 3.71 -6.29 -3.65
C THR A 119 3.38 -6.17 -5.12
N ILE A 120 2.78 -5.05 -5.49
CA ILE A 120 2.54 -4.63 -6.87
C ILE A 120 3.70 -3.76 -7.30
N ILE A 121 4.47 -4.21 -8.28
CA ILE A 121 5.47 -3.37 -8.94
C ILE A 121 4.72 -2.55 -9.99
N THR A 122 4.54 -1.26 -9.72
CA THR A 122 3.71 -0.38 -10.54
C THR A 122 4.50 0.20 -11.71
N HIS A 123 3.79 0.62 -12.76
CA HIS A 123 4.43 1.16 -13.95
C HIS A 123 3.52 2.17 -14.66
N LYS A 124 4.10 3.10 -15.43
CA LYS A 124 3.35 4.06 -16.27
C LYS A 124 2.42 3.41 -17.32
N LYS A 125 2.57 2.11 -17.57
CA LYS A 125 1.80 1.31 -18.52
C LYS A 125 1.25 0.12 -17.76
N SER A 126 -0.07 0.00 -17.64
CA SER A 126 -0.73 -1.02 -16.81
C SER A 126 -0.29 -2.45 -17.12
N HIS A 127 -0.18 -2.81 -18.40
CA HIS A 127 0.28 -4.14 -18.84
C HIS A 127 1.74 -4.49 -18.48
N LYS A 128 2.49 -3.57 -17.87
CA LYS A 128 3.84 -3.83 -17.34
C LYS A 128 3.88 -3.96 -15.82
N GLU A 129 2.76 -3.69 -15.16
CA GLU A 129 2.61 -3.96 -13.74
C GLU A 129 2.66 -5.46 -13.52
N HIS A 130 3.26 -5.89 -12.42
CA HIS A 130 3.28 -7.29 -12.03
C HIS A 130 3.26 -7.39 -10.51
N VAL A 131 2.90 -8.58 -10.02
CA VAL A 131 2.81 -8.86 -8.59
C VAL A 131 3.86 -9.86 -8.18
N ILE A 132 4.41 -9.63 -6.99
CA ILE A 132 5.25 -10.57 -6.27
C ILE A 132 4.63 -10.81 -4.90
N SER A 133 4.92 -11.96 -4.31
CA SER A 133 4.42 -12.35 -3.00
C SER A 133 5.55 -12.85 -2.12
N SER A 134 5.50 -12.56 -0.83
CA SER A 134 6.41 -13.12 0.16
C SER A 134 6.14 -14.62 0.40
N ASN A 135 6.98 -15.27 1.21
CA ASN A 135 6.89 -16.71 1.48
C ASN A 135 5.57 -17.16 2.12
N ARG A 136 4.80 -16.24 2.71
CA ARG A 136 3.50 -16.53 3.37
C ARG A 136 2.31 -15.95 2.63
N SER A 137 2.49 -15.59 1.37
CA SER A 137 1.41 -15.08 0.55
C SER A 137 1.47 -15.65 -0.86
N SER A 138 0.36 -15.52 -1.56
CA SER A 138 0.28 -15.73 -3.01
C SER A 138 -0.51 -14.58 -3.60
N ALA A 139 -0.20 -14.21 -4.85
CA ALA A 139 -0.85 -13.10 -5.51
C ALA A 139 -1.00 -13.34 -7.01
N LEU A 140 -2.05 -12.74 -7.56
CA LEU A 140 -2.32 -12.69 -8.99
C LEU A 140 -2.77 -11.28 -9.35
N LEU A 141 -2.29 -10.78 -10.49
CA LEU A 141 -2.76 -9.56 -11.14
C LEU A 141 -3.54 -9.96 -12.37
N ASP A 142 -4.85 -9.73 -12.33
CA ASP A 142 -5.77 -10.12 -13.39
C ASP A 142 -6.52 -8.90 -13.92
N ASP A 143 -6.79 -8.94 -15.22
CA ASP A 143 -7.64 -7.96 -15.88
C ASP A 143 -9.08 -8.48 -16.05
N ASN A 144 -10.05 -7.58 -15.99
CA ASN A 144 -11.48 -7.84 -16.19
C ASN A 144 -12.08 -8.90 -15.25
N VAL A 145 -11.70 -8.88 -13.97
CA VAL A 145 -12.23 -9.79 -12.97
C VAL A 145 -13.70 -9.48 -12.70
N TYR A 146 -14.57 -10.48 -12.83
CA TYR A 146 -16.00 -10.37 -12.50
C TYR A 146 -16.28 -10.82 -11.06
N LEU A 147 -16.70 -9.89 -10.19
CA LEU A 147 -17.03 -10.15 -8.79
C LEU A 147 -18.35 -9.49 -8.44
N ASN A 148 -19.24 -10.25 -7.78
CA ASN A 148 -20.52 -9.75 -7.26
C ASN A 148 -21.35 -8.93 -8.27
N GLY A 149 -21.45 -9.41 -9.52
CA GLY A 149 -22.24 -8.73 -10.54
C GLY A 149 -21.54 -7.58 -11.28
N ARG A 150 -20.29 -7.26 -10.96
CA ARG A 150 -19.53 -6.15 -11.55
C ARG A 150 -18.17 -6.62 -12.07
N THR A 151 -17.76 -6.07 -13.21
CA THR A 151 -16.42 -6.28 -13.78
C THR A 151 -15.47 -5.20 -13.30
N TYR A 152 -14.26 -5.59 -12.89
CA TYR A 152 -13.18 -4.72 -12.45
C TYR A 152 -12.01 -4.83 -13.43
N PRO A 153 -11.58 -3.72 -14.08
CA PRO A 153 -10.62 -3.77 -15.18
C PRO A 153 -9.24 -4.30 -14.80
N THR A 154 -8.73 -3.94 -13.62
CA THR A 154 -7.41 -4.37 -13.12
C THR A 154 -7.53 -4.64 -11.62
N VAL A 155 -7.24 -5.87 -11.20
CA VAL A 155 -7.39 -6.33 -9.82
C VAL A 155 -6.17 -7.15 -9.41
N VAL A 156 -5.64 -6.83 -8.22
CA VAL A 156 -4.76 -7.74 -7.51
C VAL A 156 -5.58 -8.55 -6.53
N SER A 157 -5.51 -9.87 -6.66
CA SER A 157 -6.01 -10.79 -5.64
C SER A 157 -4.83 -11.41 -4.90
N GLY A 158 -4.99 -11.63 -3.60
CA GLY A 158 -3.93 -12.22 -2.80
C GLY A 158 -4.45 -13.02 -1.62
N ARG A 159 -3.73 -14.09 -1.28
CA ARG A 159 -3.97 -14.94 -0.11
C ARG A 159 -2.84 -14.79 0.89
N PHE A 160 -3.17 -14.67 2.16
CA PHE A 160 -2.24 -14.77 3.29
C PHE A 160 -2.40 -16.13 3.94
N ASN A 161 -1.27 -16.81 4.18
CA ASN A 161 -1.25 -18.15 4.77
C ASN A 161 -0.99 -18.08 6.27
N PHE A 162 -2.05 -18.21 7.07
CA PHE A 162 -1.96 -18.30 8.52
C PHE A 162 -1.69 -19.75 8.95
N PHE A 163 -0.42 -20.14 9.08
CA PHE A 163 -0.08 -21.45 9.65
C PHE A 163 -0.25 -21.43 11.18
N SER A 164 -1.24 -22.16 11.69
CA SER A 164 -1.54 -22.30 13.12
C SER A 164 -0.65 -23.33 13.87
N GLY A 165 0.52 -23.67 13.33
CA GLY A 165 1.35 -24.79 13.81
C GLY A 165 2.59 -24.40 14.63
N LEU A 166 2.89 -23.11 14.79
CA LEU A 166 4.04 -22.65 15.56
C LEU A 166 3.62 -22.33 17.00
N PRO A 167 4.33 -22.85 18.02
CA PRO A 167 4.11 -22.41 19.40
C PRO A 167 4.42 -20.91 19.46
N ASN A 168 3.48 -20.10 19.98
CA ASN A 168 3.48 -18.63 20.04
C ASN A 168 2.84 -17.88 18.85
N VAL A 169 2.16 -18.57 17.94
CA VAL A 169 1.22 -17.91 17.03
C VAL A 169 -0.10 -17.67 17.78
N PRO A 170 -0.57 -16.41 17.94
CA PRO A 170 -1.91 -16.15 18.45
C PRO A 170 -2.90 -16.93 17.58
N SER A 171 -3.88 -17.62 18.18
CA SER A 171 -4.97 -18.21 17.40
C SER A 171 -5.54 -17.08 16.55
N SER A 172 -5.34 -17.14 15.24
CA SER A 172 -5.81 -16.10 14.34
C SER A 172 -7.30 -15.98 14.61
N GLY A 173 -7.74 -14.86 15.18
CA GLY A 173 -9.15 -14.52 15.21
C GLY A 173 -9.68 -14.52 13.78
N ASN A 174 -10.94 -14.14 13.58
CA ASN A 174 -11.49 -14.01 12.24
C ASN A 174 -10.70 -12.93 11.47
N SER A 175 -9.66 -13.32 10.75
CA SER A 175 -8.61 -12.46 10.18
C SER A 175 -8.74 -12.49 8.67
N LEU A 176 -8.30 -11.45 7.99
CA LEU A 176 -8.40 -11.40 6.53
C LEU A 176 -7.41 -12.38 5.90
N GLU A 177 -7.94 -13.41 5.22
CA GLU A 177 -7.17 -14.47 4.54
C GLU A 177 -7.00 -14.17 3.05
N PHE A 178 -8.06 -13.68 2.39
CA PHE A 178 -8.02 -13.39 0.96
C PHE A 178 -8.54 -11.98 0.69
N PHE A 179 -8.01 -11.32 -0.33
CA PHE A 179 -8.49 -10.01 -0.76
C PHE A 179 -8.56 -9.89 -2.27
N TRP A 180 -9.39 -8.95 -2.71
CA TRP A 180 -9.39 -8.39 -4.06
C TRP A 180 -9.29 -6.87 -3.96
N TYR A 181 -8.20 -6.34 -4.49
CA TYR A 181 -7.88 -4.91 -4.53
C TYR A 181 -7.87 -4.44 -5.98
N SER A 182 -8.88 -3.66 -6.35
CA SER A 182 -8.99 -3.06 -7.68
C SER A 182 -8.19 -1.77 -7.75
N LYS A 183 -7.52 -1.55 -8.88
CA LYS A 183 -6.84 -0.28 -9.15
C LYS A 183 -7.81 0.90 -9.17
N ASP A 184 -9.05 0.70 -9.60
CA ASP A 184 -10.02 1.79 -9.78
C ASP A 184 -10.96 2.01 -8.60
N ASP A 185 -11.21 0.96 -7.83
CA ASP A 185 -12.15 1.00 -6.72
C ASP A 185 -11.47 0.83 -5.34
N GLY A 186 -10.23 0.35 -5.26
CA GLY A 186 -9.57 -0.01 -4.00
C GLY A 186 -9.99 -1.39 -3.52
N LEU A 187 -10.18 -1.59 -2.21
CA LEU A 187 -10.69 -2.87 -1.69
C LEU A 187 -12.12 -3.13 -2.17
N VAL A 188 -12.33 -4.24 -2.88
CA VAL A 188 -13.63 -4.60 -3.48
C VAL A 188 -14.23 -5.90 -2.92
N ALA A 189 -13.40 -6.79 -2.38
CA ALA A 189 -13.86 -7.96 -1.64
C ALA A 189 -12.76 -8.49 -0.72
N TYR A 190 -13.15 -9.25 0.29
CA TYR A 190 -12.24 -10.01 1.15
C TYR A 190 -12.89 -11.27 1.69
N THR A 191 -12.06 -12.23 2.07
CA THR A 191 -12.46 -13.46 2.76
C THR A 191 -11.74 -13.52 4.10
N LEU A 192 -12.49 -13.83 5.16
CA LEU A 192 -11.91 -14.05 6.48
C LEU A 192 -11.53 -15.52 6.67
N THR A 193 -10.75 -15.82 7.71
CA THR A 193 -10.31 -17.18 8.06
C THR A 193 -11.46 -18.14 8.40
N ASP A 194 -12.67 -17.64 8.66
CA ASP A 194 -13.89 -18.45 8.78
C ASP A 194 -14.48 -18.90 7.42
N GLY A 195 -13.83 -18.53 6.30
CA GLY A 195 -14.25 -18.83 4.93
C GLY A 195 -15.37 -17.93 4.39
N GLN A 196 -15.85 -16.98 5.19
CA GLN A 196 -16.90 -16.06 4.77
C GLN A 196 -16.32 -14.97 3.88
N THR A 197 -16.89 -14.82 2.68
CA THR A 197 -16.49 -13.80 1.71
C THR A 197 -17.47 -12.63 1.74
N TRP A 198 -16.90 -11.43 1.75
CA TRP A 198 -17.58 -10.15 1.85
C TRP A 198 -17.30 -9.34 0.59
N TYR A 199 -18.35 -8.88 -0.08
CA TYR A 199 -18.24 -8.12 -1.32
C TYR A 199 -18.69 -6.68 -1.08
N ARG A 200 -17.94 -5.73 -1.64
CA ARG A 200 -18.29 -4.31 -1.54
C ARG A 200 -19.64 -4.05 -2.21
N VAL A 201 -20.43 -3.20 -1.58
CA VAL A 201 -21.69 -2.66 -2.10
C VAL A 201 -21.60 -1.14 -2.22
N TRP A 202 -22.37 -0.56 -3.13
CA TRP A 202 -22.34 0.85 -3.51
C TRP A 202 -23.73 1.47 -3.31
#